data_AF-A0A285K9L0-F1
#
_entry.id   AF-A0A285K9L0-F1
#
_cell.length_a   1.000
_cell.length_b   1.000
_cell.length_c   1.000
_cell.angle_alpha   90.00
_cell.angle_beta   90.00
_cell.angle_gamma   90.00
#
_symmetry.space_group_name_H-M   'P 1'
#
loop_
_entity.id
_entity.type
_entity.pdbx_description
1 polymer ?
#
loop_
_entity_poly.entity_id
_entity_poly.type
_entity_poly.pdbx_seq_one_letter_code
_entity_poly.pdbx_strand_id
1 'polypeptide(L)'
;MQSDPGWTAEGEHGQIRKRPGTVSATAAQPLLDYLTSRYPLTRAIPMDFTANAVPEAQPGDIVAYDWEGDGAVDHLALVVNISSGAYPEVAEWGVGPLPRSGYQTRGWTWSNLKGRWLQVDHPNVRANLIHIDTTNITTF
;
A
#
# COMPACT_ATOMS: atom_id res chain seq x y z
N MET A 1 -15.38 27.05 -10.36
CA MET A 1 -14.85 25.67 -10.34
C MET A 1 -13.41 25.75 -10.78
N GLN A 2 -12.47 25.47 -9.89
CA GLN A 2 -11.04 25.44 -10.21
C GLN A 2 -10.73 23.99 -10.57
N SER A 3 -10.28 23.74 -11.79
CA SER A 3 -9.85 22.41 -12.23
C SER A 3 -8.55 22.04 -11.52
N ASP A 4 -8.38 20.75 -11.23
CA ASP A 4 -7.14 20.25 -10.65
C ASP A 4 -5.95 20.54 -11.57
N PRO A 5 -4.78 20.91 -11.03
CA PRO A 5 -3.56 20.97 -11.82
C PRO A 5 -3.17 19.55 -12.26
N GLY A 6 -2.87 19.41 -13.55
CA GLY A 6 -2.35 18.16 -14.12
C GLY A 6 -1.02 17.77 -13.50
N TRP A 7 -0.74 16.47 -13.51
CA TRP A 7 0.52 15.92 -13.02
C TRP A 7 1.68 16.37 -13.92
N THR A 8 2.80 16.83 -13.32
CA THR A 8 4.07 17.05 -14.04
C THR A 8 5.15 16.14 -13.45
N ALA A 9 6.17 15.83 -14.27
CA ALA A 9 7.23 14.90 -13.91
C ALA A 9 8.12 15.40 -12.74
N GLU A 10 8.05 16.68 -12.41
CA GLU A 10 8.89 17.32 -11.39
C GLU A 10 8.27 17.34 -9.99
N GLY A 11 6.97 17.02 -9.84
CA GLY A 11 6.25 17.05 -8.57
C GLY A 11 6.13 18.45 -7.95
N GLU A 12 4.93 19.02 -7.87
CA GLU A 12 4.73 20.30 -7.15
C GLU A 12 4.81 20.09 -5.62
N HIS A 13 5.91 20.51 -5.01
CA HIS A 13 6.05 20.65 -3.56
C HIS A 13 6.03 22.14 -3.18
N GLY A 14 4.85 22.64 -2.75
CA GLY A 14 4.67 24.08 -2.54
C GLY A 14 3.94 24.50 -1.27
N GLN A 15 2.80 23.91 -0.89
CA GLN A 15 2.06 24.29 0.32
C GLN A 15 1.18 23.16 0.83
N ILE A 16 1.26 22.84 2.13
CA ILE A 16 0.33 21.92 2.80
C ILE A 16 -1.01 22.64 2.99
N ARG A 17 -1.83 22.66 1.94
CA ARG A 17 -3.28 22.88 2.05
C ARG A 17 -3.92 21.50 2.24
N LYS A 18 -4.91 21.38 3.13
CA LYS A 18 -5.82 20.21 3.16
C LYS A 18 -6.50 20.14 1.79
N ARG A 19 -5.92 19.38 0.88
CA ARG A 19 -6.56 18.97 -0.38
C ARG A 19 -7.25 17.63 -0.08
N PRO A 20 -8.50 17.40 -0.54
CA PRO A 20 -8.93 16.03 -0.85
C PRO A 20 -7.79 15.38 -1.63
N GLY A 21 -7.42 14.13 -1.31
CA GLY A 21 -6.19 13.51 -1.79
C GLY A 21 -5.92 13.85 -3.26
N THR A 22 -4.74 14.40 -3.56
CA THR A 22 -4.37 14.71 -4.95
C THR A 22 -4.34 13.41 -5.76
N VAL A 23 -4.31 13.47 -7.09
CA VAL A 23 -4.04 12.29 -7.94
C VAL A 23 -2.72 11.58 -7.53
N SER A 24 -1.83 12.26 -6.80
CA SER A 24 -0.64 11.69 -6.16
C SER A 24 -0.95 10.77 -4.97
N ALA A 25 -2.09 10.93 -4.30
CA ALA A 25 -2.59 10.01 -3.28
C ALA A 25 -3.27 8.77 -3.89
N THR A 26 -3.48 8.74 -5.21
CA THR A 26 -4.00 7.60 -5.99
C THR A 26 -2.92 6.95 -6.87
N ALA A 27 -1.64 7.24 -6.63
CA ALA A 27 -0.52 6.75 -7.44
C ALA A 27 -0.04 5.35 -7.03
N ALA A 28 -0.90 4.54 -6.40
CA ALA A 28 -0.59 3.20 -5.93
C ALA A 28 -0.18 2.28 -7.10
N GLN A 29 -1.03 2.17 -8.12
CA GLN A 29 -0.71 1.41 -9.33
C GLN A 29 0.53 1.96 -10.07
N PRO A 30 0.66 3.27 -10.39
CA PRO A 30 1.89 3.81 -10.99
C PRO A 30 3.18 3.51 -10.21
N LEU A 31 3.15 3.55 -8.87
CA LEU A 31 4.32 3.20 -8.05
C LEU A 31 4.65 1.71 -8.21
N LEU A 32 3.65 0.83 -8.20
CA LEU A 32 3.86 -0.60 -8.38
C LEU A 32 4.45 -0.91 -9.78
N ASP A 33 3.96 -0.23 -10.82
CA ASP A 33 4.47 -0.35 -12.18
C ASP A 33 5.93 0.12 -12.28
N TYR A 34 6.28 1.23 -11.61
CA TYR A 34 7.65 1.71 -11.51
C TYR A 34 8.57 0.69 -10.82
N LEU A 35 8.16 0.15 -9.67
CA LEU A 35 8.95 -0.85 -8.93
C LEU A 35 9.16 -2.11 -9.77
N THR A 36 8.10 -2.62 -10.40
CA THR A 36 8.17 -3.82 -11.23
C THR A 36 9.07 -3.62 -12.45
N SER A 37 8.99 -2.46 -13.11
CA SER A 37 9.83 -2.16 -14.27
C SER A 37 11.30 -1.92 -13.90
N ARG A 38 11.56 -1.30 -12.74
CA ARG A 38 12.91 -0.95 -12.31
C ARG A 38 13.66 -2.11 -11.65
N TYR A 39 12.92 -2.99 -10.98
CA TYR A 39 13.43 -4.12 -10.22
C TYR A 39 12.81 -5.41 -10.78
N PRO A 40 13.42 -6.01 -11.81
CA PRO A 40 12.81 -7.11 -12.58
C PRO A 40 12.65 -8.41 -11.78
N LEU A 41 13.28 -8.52 -10.61
CA LEU A 41 13.11 -9.63 -9.68
C LEU A 41 11.97 -9.39 -8.67
N THR A 42 11.19 -8.33 -8.86
CA THR A 42 9.98 -8.08 -8.09
C THR A 42 8.98 -9.23 -8.30
N ARG A 43 8.47 -9.79 -7.21
CA ARG A 43 7.47 -10.87 -7.23
C ARG A 43 6.17 -10.35 -6.61
N ALA A 44 5.05 -10.64 -7.25
CA ALA A 44 3.72 -10.43 -6.70
C ALA A 44 3.10 -11.78 -6.30
N ILE A 45 2.78 -11.94 -5.02
CA ILE A 45 2.26 -13.17 -4.44
C ILE A 45 0.85 -12.90 -3.92
N PRO A 46 -0.20 -13.54 -4.47
CA PRO A 46 -1.56 -13.38 -3.96
C PRO A 46 -1.66 -13.76 -2.48
N MET A 47 -2.37 -12.95 -1.70
CA MET A 47 -2.56 -13.15 -0.26
C MET A 47 -3.98 -13.64 0.03
N ASP A 48 -4.12 -14.47 1.07
CA ASP A 48 -5.41 -14.99 1.53
C ASP A 48 -5.84 -14.30 2.83
N PHE A 49 -6.88 -13.48 2.75
CA PHE A 49 -7.44 -12.78 3.90
C PHE A 49 -8.01 -13.73 4.97
N THR A 50 -8.42 -14.95 4.60
CA THR A 50 -9.00 -15.92 5.55
C THR A 50 -7.92 -16.59 6.40
N ALA A 51 -6.73 -16.78 5.84
CA ALA A 51 -5.59 -17.37 6.54
C ALA A 51 -4.94 -16.40 7.53
N ASN A 52 -4.93 -15.08 7.21
CA ASN A 52 -4.15 -14.02 7.86
C ASN A 52 -2.63 -14.24 7.85
N ALA A 53 -2.15 -15.46 8.05
CA ALA A 53 -0.74 -15.81 7.95
C ALA A 53 -0.24 -15.69 6.51
N VAL A 54 0.96 -15.13 6.35
CA VAL A 54 1.66 -14.99 5.07
C VAL A 54 3.12 -15.38 5.29
N PRO A 55 3.45 -16.68 5.25
CA PRO A 55 4.78 -17.20 5.58
C PRO A 55 5.93 -16.61 4.76
N GLU A 56 5.64 -16.14 3.54
CA GLU A 56 6.60 -15.55 2.61
C GLU A 56 6.93 -14.08 2.93
N ALA A 57 6.11 -13.41 3.75
CA ALA A 57 6.24 -11.99 4.02
C ALA A 57 7.49 -11.67 4.86
N GLN A 58 8.14 -10.57 4.50
CA GLN A 58 9.32 -10.04 5.18
C GLN A 58 9.16 -8.53 5.43
N PRO A 59 9.75 -8.00 6.51
CA PRO A 59 9.84 -6.54 6.68
C PRO A 59 10.50 -5.89 5.46
N GLY A 60 9.86 -4.86 4.92
CA GLY A 60 10.26 -4.18 3.68
C GLY A 60 9.42 -4.55 2.46
N ASP A 61 8.66 -5.66 2.50
CA ASP A 61 7.70 -5.99 1.46
C ASP A 61 6.53 -4.98 1.45
N ILE A 62 5.86 -4.85 0.31
CA ILE A 62 4.67 -3.99 0.16
C ILE A 62 3.43 -4.88 0.04
N VAL A 63 2.38 -4.56 0.79
CA VAL A 63 1.04 -5.12 0.54
C VAL A 63 0.29 -4.18 -0.38
N ALA A 64 -0.04 -4.65 -1.58
CA ALA A 64 -0.84 -3.95 -2.56
C ALA A 64 -2.29 -4.43 -2.50
N TYR A 65 -3.22 -3.54 -2.20
CA TYR A 65 -4.64 -3.82 -2.07
C TYR A 65 -5.41 -3.34 -3.30
N ASP A 66 -6.30 -4.19 -3.76
CA ASP A 66 -7.37 -3.93 -4.73
C ASP A 66 -8.67 -4.00 -3.92
N TRP A 67 -9.21 -2.85 -3.53
CA TRP A 67 -10.35 -2.77 -2.61
C TRP A 67 -11.64 -3.23 -3.27
N GLU A 68 -11.81 -2.92 -4.55
CA GLU A 68 -13.01 -3.22 -5.33
C GLU A 68 -12.98 -4.64 -5.93
N GLY A 69 -11.80 -5.26 -6.01
CA GLY A 69 -11.58 -6.56 -6.64
C GLY A 69 -11.56 -6.50 -8.17
N ASP A 70 -11.30 -5.32 -8.75
CA ASP A 70 -11.39 -5.04 -10.19
C ASP A 70 -10.06 -5.19 -10.94
N GLY A 71 -8.98 -5.48 -10.22
CA GLY A 71 -7.64 -5.68 -10.75
C GLY A 71 -6.75 -4.44 -10.73
N ALA A 72 -7.25 -3.27 -10.31
CA ALA A 72 -6.43 -2.09 -10.05
C ALA A 72 -5.94 -2.07 -8.60
N VAL A 73 -4.71 -1.62 -8.38
CA VAL A 73 -4.21 -1.40 -7.01
C VAL A 73 -4.61 0.00 -6.54
N ASP A 74 -5.46 0.03 -5.52
CA ASP A 74 -6.00 1.25 -4.92
C ASP A 74 -5.15 1.78 -3.77
N HIS A 75 -4.48 0.87 -3.04
CA HIS A 75 -3.81 1.21 -1.80
C HIS A 75 -2.58 0.36 -1.52
N LEU A 76 -1.61 0.94 -0.82
CA LEU A 76 -0.36 0.28 -0.47
C LEU A 76 -0.08 0.42 1.03
N ALA A 77 0.43 -0.66 1.63
CA ALA A 77 1.00 -0.64 2.98
C ALA A 77 2.38 -1.29 2.98
N LEU A 78 3.28 -0.85 3.86
CA LEU A 78 4.60 -1.45 4.02
C LEU A 78 4.56 -2.47 5.16
N VAL A 79 5.05 -3.69 4.93
CA VAL A 79 5.30 -4.66 5.99
C VAL A 79 6.46 -4.15 6.83
N VAL A 80 6.19 -3.87 8.11
CA VAL A 80 7.19 -3.35 9.04
C VAL A 80 7.65 -4.38 10.06
N ASN A 81 6.84 -5.43 10.28
CA ASN A 81 7.16 -6.51 11.20
C ASN A 81 6.36 -7.77 10.84
N ILE A 82 6.81 -8.93 11.33
CA ILE A 82 6.07 -10.20 11.27
C ILE A 82 5.80 -10.64 12.70
N SER A 83 4.52 -10.66 13.07
CA SER A 83 4.07 -11.13 14.38
C SER A 83 4.04 -12.67 14.45
N SER A 84 3.73 -13.21 15.62
CA SER A 84 3.64 -14.67 15.82
C SER A 84 2.62 -15.30 14.87
N GLY A 85 2.90 -16.53 14.43
CA GLY A 85 2.05 -17.23 13.44
C GLY A 85 2.22 -16.71 12.00
N ALA A 86 3.33 -16.03 11.71
CA ALA A 86 3.61 -15.44 10.40
C ALA A 86 2.57 -14.41 9.96
N TYR A 87 2.09 -13.58 10.89
CA TYR A 87 1.10 -12.54 10.61
C TYR A 87 1.79 -11.20 10.28
N PRO A 88 1.67 -10.68 9.04
CA PRO A 88 2.27 -9.39 8.69
C PRO A 88 1.62 -8.23 9.44
N GLU A 89 2.48 -7.40 10.03
CA GLU A 89 2.12 -6.10 10.55
C GLU A 89 2.61 -5.03 9.58
N VAL A 90 1.71 -4.11 9.24
CA VAL A 90 1.92 -3.08 8.23
C VAL A 90 1.79 -1.67 8.81
N ALA A 91 2.50 -0.74 8.21
CA ALA A 91 2.31 0.69 8.40
C ALA A 91 2.01 1.35 7.05
N GLU A 92 1.16 2.38 7.06
CA GLU A 92 0.72 3.06 5.85
C GLU A 92 0.41 4.53 6.13
N TRP A 93 0.32 5.32 5.05
CA TRP A 93 -0.05 6.73 5.14
C TRP A 93 -1.57 6.88 5.18
N GLY A 94 -2.07 7.84 5.96
CA GLY A 94 -3.47 8.28 5.87
C GLY A 94 -4.49 7.48 6.70
N VAL A 95 -4.05 6.61 7.61
CA VAL A 95 -4.91 5.71 8.41
C VAL A 95 -5.68 6.35 9.57
N GLY A 96 -5.46 7.64 9.85
CA GLY A 96 -6.03 8.28 11.04
C GLY A 96 -6.79 9.57 10.73
N PRO A 97 -7.82 9.92 11.55
CA PRO A 97 -8.45 11.22 11.47
C PRO A 97 -7.42 12.31 11.79
N LEU A 98 -7.27 13.29 10.91
CA LEU A 98 -6.38 14.43 11.16
C LEU A 98 -6.78 15.17 12.45
N PRO A 99 -5.82 15.58 13.30
CA PRO A 99 -4.37 15.58 13.10
C PRO A 99 -3.66 14.28 13.54
N ARG A 100 -4.41 13.25 13.97
CA ARG A 100 -3.88 11.98 14.50
C ARG A 100 -3.56 10.96 13.41
N SER A 101 -3.11 11.41 12.24
CA SER A 101 -2.60 10.54 11.16
C SER A 101 -1.21 10.03 11.51
N GLY A 102 -1.07 9.36 12.65
CA GLY A 102 0.17 8.64 12.98
C GLY A 102 0.28 7.38 12.14
N TYR A 103 1.51 6.99 11.82
CA TYR A 103 1.83 5.68 11.26
C TYR A 103 1.57 4.62 12.32
N GLN A 104 0.33 4.17 12.43
CA GLN A 104 -0.01 3.10 13.35
C GLN A 104 0.25 1.77 12.68
N THR A 105 1.10 0.97 13.30
CA THR A 105 1.24 -0.44 12.95
C THR A 105 -0.09 -1.15 13.17
N ARG A 106 -0.50 -1.95 12.20
CA ARG A 106 -1.71 -2.79 12.28
C ARG A 106 -1.47 -4.10 11.55
N GLY A 107 -2.27 -5.10 11.84
CA GLY A 107 -2.31 -6.29 11.00
C GLY A 107 -2.82 -5.98 9.59
N TRP A 108 -2.27 -6.64 8.57
CA TRP A 108 -2.55 -6.31 7.17
C TRP A 108 -4.03 -6.43 6.78
N THR A 109 -4.80 -7.32 7.40
CA THR A 109 -6.24 -7.50 7.13
C THR A 109 -7.16 -6.54 7.90
N TRP A 110 -6.64 -5.73 8.82
CA TRP A 110 -7.43 -4.87 9.72
C TRP A 110 -7.48 -3.41 9.26
N SER A 111 -8.63 -2.74 9.37
CA SER A 111 -8.74 -1.29 9.17
C SER A 111 -8.77 -0.55 10.51
N ASN A 112 -7.73 0.23 10.80
CA ASN A 112 -7.72 1.12 11.97
C ASN A 112 -8.77 2.24 11.86
N LEU A 113 -9.01 2.74 10.65
CA LEU A 113 -9.99 3.81 10.41
C LEU A 113 -11.42 3.38 10.73
N LYS A 114 -11.77 2.13 10.38
CA LYS A 114 -13.13 1.58 10.54
C LYS A 114 -13.30 0.68 11.76
N GLY A 115 -12.20 0.33 12.42
CA GLY A 115 -12.17 -0.58 13.57
C GLY A 115 -12.75 -1.96 13.25
N ARG A 116 -12.47 -2.50 12.05
CA ARG A 116 -12.98 -3.80 11.58
C ARG A 116 -12.07 -4.42 10.53
N TRP A 117 -12.29 -5.70 10.21
CA TRP A 117 -11.61 -6.38 9.10
C TRP A 117 -11.95 -5.74 7.76
N LEU A 118 -10.96 -5.65 6.86
CA LEU A 118 -11.11 -5.04 5.55
C LEU A 118 -12.19 -5.73 4.72
N GLN A 119 -12.30 -7.07 4.79
CA GLN A 119 -13.35 -7.84 4.10
C GLN A 119 -14.78 -7.49 4.52
N VAL A 120 -14.98 -6.84 5.69
CA VAL A 120 -16.31 -6.39 6.11
C VAL A 120 -16.72 -5.10 5.39
N ASP A 121 -15.76 -4.22 5.10
CA ASP A 121 -16.00 -2.94 4.41
C ASP A 121 -15.90 -3.10 2.88
N HIS A 122 -14.99 -3.97 2.44
CA HIS A 122 -14.68 -4.26 1.04
C HIS A 122 -14.79 -5.78 0.80
N PRO A 123 -15.99 -6.34 0.56
CA PRO A 123 -16.19 -7.79 0.45
C PRO A 123 -15.40 -8.48 -0.66
N ASN A 124 -15.05 -7.73 -1.71
CA ASN A 124 -14.31 -8.23 -2.87
C ASN A 124 -12.81 -7.96 -2.81
N VAL A 125 -12.32 -7.41 -1.69
CA VAL A 125 -10.92 -7.01 -1.55
C VAL A 125 -9.97 -8.15 -1.91
N ARG A 126 -8.94 -7.80 -2.67
CA ARG A 126 -7.79 -8.65 -2.97
C ARG A 126 -6.52 -7.97 -2.51
N ALA A 127 -5.49 -8.76 -2.24
CA ALA A 127 -4.19 -8.24 -1.91
C ALA A 127 -3.09 -9.11 -2.51
N ASN A 128 -1.99 -8.45 -2.89
CA ASN A 128 -0.76 -9.11 -3.28
C ASN A 128 0.37 -8.62 -2.38
N LEU A 129 1.20 -9.56 -1.93
CA LEU A 129 2.49 -9.26 -1.33
C LEU A 129 3.48 -9.00 -2.47
N ILE A 130 4.05 -7.81 -2.49
CA ILE A 130 5.05 -7.37 -3.45
C ILE A 130 6.41 -7.44 -2.76
N HIS A 131 7.21 -8.41 -3.18
CA HIS A 131 8.57 -8.59 -2.70
C HIS A 131 9.55 -8.02 -3.72
N ILE A 132 10.34 -7.03 -3.31
CA ILE A 132 11.34 -6.36 -4.17
C ILE A 132 12.70 -6.99 -3.89
N ASP A 133 13.21 -7.76 -4.84
CA ASP A 133 14.57 -8.30 -4.76
C ASP A 133 15.57 -7.35 -5.44
N THR A 134 16.54 -6.89 -4.65
CA THR A 134 17.54 -5.90 -5.02
C THR A 134 18.92 -6.49 -5.34
N THR A 135 19.07 -7.82 -5.28
CA THR A 135 20.38 -8.51 -5.29
C THR A 135 21.20 -8.37 -6.59
N ASN A 136 20.65 -7.78 -7.65
CA ASN A 136 21.35 -7.53 -8.92
C ASN A 136 21.26 -6.08 -9.42
N ILE A 137 21.01 -5.12 -8.53
CA ILE A 137 20.96 -3.70 -8.95
C ILE A 137 22.39 -3.17 -9.05
N THR A 138 22.89 -3.00 -10.27
CA THR A 138 24.01 -2.08 -10.52
C THR A 138 23.53 -0.67 -10.21
N THR A 139 24.13 -0.05 -9.19
CA THR A 139 23.92 1.35 -8.79
C THR A 139 24.01 2.30 -9.98
N PHE A 140 23.15 3.33 -9.98
CA PHE A 140 23.11 4.41 -10.96
C PHE A 140 24.34 5.31 -10.90
#